data_AF-A0A2H6MZD5-F1
#
_entry.id   AF-A0A2H6MZD5-F1
#
_cell.length_a   1.000
_cell.length_b   1.000
_cell.length_c   1.000
_cell.angle_alpha   90.00
_cell.angle_beta   90.00
_cell.angle_gamma   90.00
#
_symmetry.space_group_name_H-M   'P 1'
#
loop_
_entity.id
_entity.type
_entity.pdbx_description
1 polymer ?
#
loop_
_entity_poly.entity_id
_entity_poly.type
_entity_poly.pdbx_seq_one_letter_code
_entity_poly.pdbx_strand_id
1 'polypeptide(L)'
;VSENENRYEGSWKDGKKHGPGKFIYLDTGQLYDGYWVADIPKCGTMIDFGRNEAPTPTQYPIPKVNCHPSGASFQRCFFLCILVLRLKRCFSTLAALRWVDFNSQN
;
A
#
# COMPACT_ATOMS: atom_id res chain seq x y z
N VAL A 1 14.10 29.37 -16.76
CA VAL A 1 12.67 29.13 -16.49
C VAL A 1 12.49 27.63 -16.66
N SER A 2 12.14 26.83 -15.67
CA SER A 2 11.43 27.06 -14.41
C SER A 2 12.01 26.17 -13.30
N GLU A 3 11.86 26.60 -12.06
CA GLU A 3 12.24 25.87 -10.85
C GLU A 3 11.49 24.54 -10.80
N ASN A 4 12.22 23.42 -10.94
CA ASN A 4 11.82 22.05 -10.59
C ASN A 4 10.31 21.82 -10.56
N GLU A 5 9.64 21.79 -11.72
CA GLU A 5 8.19 21.57 -11.83
C GLU A 5 7.77 20.12 -11.47
N ASN A 6 8.56 19.43 -10.66
CA ASN A 6 8.30 18.07 -10.23
C ASN A 6 7.02 18.03 -9.39
N ARG A 7 6.08 17.17 -9.81
CA ARG A 7 4.74 17.13 -9.26
C ARG A 7 4.55 15.84 -8.45
N TYR A 8 4.07 15.98 -7.22
CA TYR A 8 3.67 14.85 -6.40
C TYR A 8 2.15 14.72 -6.35
N GLU A 9 1.64 13.52 -6.57
CA GLU A 9 0.23 13.17 -6.49
C GLU A 9 0.07 11.98 -5.56
N GLY A 10 -0.44 12.19 -4.36
CA GLY A 10 -0.59 11.10 -3.42
C GLY A 10 -1.10 11.54 -2.07
N SER A 11 -1.05 10.61 -1.13
CA SER A 11 -1.39 10.89 0.24
C SER A 11 -0.30 11.72 0.92
N TRP A 12 -0.76 12.56 1.86
CA TRP A 12 0.07 13.43 2.69
C TRP A 12 -0.27 13.18 4.15
N LYS A 13 0.74 13.26 5.01
CA LYS A 13 0.58 13.16 6.47
C LYS A 13 1.57 14.11 7.12
N ASP A 14 1.08 14.94 8.04
CA ASP A 14 1.89 15.91 8.80
C ASP A 14 2.70 16.85 7.89
N GLY A 15 2.13 17.25 6.74
CA GLY A 15 2.79 18.10 5.74
C GLY A 15 3.86 17.40 4.90
N LYS A 16 4.03 16.08 5.06
CA LYS A 16 5.01 15.26 4.33
C LYS A 16 4.32 14.24 3.43
N LYS A 17 4.98 13.84 2.35
CA LYS A 17 4.52 12.77 1.47
C LYS A 17 4.46 11.46 2.26
N HIS A 18 3.29 10.83 2.30
CA HIS A 18 3.08 9.62 3.08
C HIS A 18 1.96 8.78 2.48
N GLY A 19 2.17 7.48 2.32
CA GLY A 19 1.20 6.58 1.72
C GLY A 19 1.47 6.30 0.24
N PRO A 20 0.50 5.73 -0.49
CA PRO A 20 0.63 5.53 -1.93
C PRO A 20 0.66 6.90 -2.63
N GLY A 21 1.61 7.06 -3.57
CA GLY A 21 1.81 8.31 -4.27
C GLY A 21 2.68 8.18 -5.51
N LYS A 22 2.40 9.04 -6.47
CA LYS A 22 3.10 9.19 -7.73
C LYS A 22 3.91 10.46 -7.73
N PHE A 23 5.11 10.42 -8.25
CA PHE A 23 6.00 11.56 -8.38
C PHE A 23 6.47 11.70 -9.81
N ILE A 24 6.11 12.81 -10.44
CA ILE A 24 6.39 13.12 -11.83
C ILE A 24 7.66 13.98 -11.86
N TYR A 25 8.69 13.44 -12.50
CA TYR A 25 9.90 14.14 -12.89
C TYR A 25 9.70 14.76 -14.27
N LEU A 26 9.38 16.05 -14.32
CA LEU A 26 9.13 16.73 -15.61
C LEU A 26 10.43 16.96 -16.40
N ASP A 27 11.56 17.14 -15.71
CA ASP A 27 12.86 17.35 -16.35
C ASP A 27 13.31 16.15 -17.20
N THR A 28 13.03 14.94 -16.70
CA THR A 28 13.46 13.67 -17.33
C THR A 28 12.32 12.95 -18.06
N GLY A 29 11.07 13.37 -17.88
CA GLY A 29 9.89 12.67 -18.40
C GLY A 29 9.71 11.30 -17.74
N GLN A 30 9.93 11.23 -16.43
CA GLN A 30 9.83 9.98 -15.65
C GLN A 30 8.77 10.09 -14.57
N LEU A 31 8.11 8.99 -14.28
CA LEU A 31 7.10 8.86 -13.23
C LEU A 31 7.56 7.79 -12.24
N TYR A 32 7.65 8.15 -10.98
CA TYR A 32 7.79 7.19 -9.89
C TYR A 32 6.42 6.89 -9.31
N ASP A 33 5.97 5.64 -9.39
CA ASP A 33 4.73 5.18 -8.76
C ASP A 33 5.07 4.26 -7.58
N GLY A 34 4.76 4.65 -6.35
CA GLY A 34 5.21 3.92 -5.18
C GLY A 34 4.60 4.35 -3.85
N TYR A 35 5.23 3.90 -2.78
CA TYR A 35 4.84 4.18 -1.40
C TYR A 35 5.85 5.10 -0.73
N TRP A 36 5.34 6.12 -0.05
CA TRP A 36 6.11 7.20 0.57
C TRP A 36 5.95 7.18 2.08
N VAL A 37 7.02 7.50 2.80
CA VAL A 37 6.99 7.64 4.26
C VAL A 37 7.87 8.83 4.64
N ALA A 38 7.23 9.91 5.11
CA ALA A 38 7.91 11.13 5.56
C ALA A 38 8.88 11.69 4.50
N ASP A 39 8.37 11.90 3.27
CA ASP A 39 9.10 12.38 2.08
C ASP A 39 10.11 11.41 1.47
N ILE A 40 10.28 10.22 2.06
CA ILE A 40 11.21 9.20 1.56
C ILE A 40 10.41 8.14 0.78
N PRO A 41 10.73 7.90 -0.50
CA PRO A 41 10.15 6.79 -1.25
C PRO A 41 10.71 5.46 -0.72
N LYS A 42 9.83 4.49 -0.43
CA LYS A 42 10.21 3.19 0.14
C LYS A 42 10.24 2.08 -0.90
N CYS A 43 9.18 1.96 -1.69
CA CYS A 43 9.07 0.96 -2.75
C CYS A 43 8.22 1.51 -3.88
N GLY A 44 8.55 1.17 -5.12
CA GLY A 44 7.83 1.69 -6.28
C GLY A 44 8.51 1.30 -7.59
N THR A 45 7.87 1.70 -8.67
CA THR A 45 8.32 1.45 -10.04
C THR A 45 8.57 2.77 -10.74
N MET A 46 9.71 2.90 -11.41
CA MET A 46 9.98 4.02 -12.31
C MET A 46 9.42 3.69 -13.70
N ILE A 47 8.70 4.64 -14.29
CA ILE A 47 8.04 4.52 -15.58
C ILE A 47 8.47 5.70 -16.44
N ASP A 48 8.94 5.44 -17.65
CA ASP A 48 9.21 6.49 -18.65
C ASP A 48 7.86 6.99 -19.21
N PHE A 49 7.45 8.20 -18.82
CA PHE A 49 6.23 8.85 -19.28
C PHE A 49 6.58 10.12 -20.05
N GLY A 50 6.60 10.05 -21.39
CA GLY A 50 6.86 11.22 -22.22
C GLY A 50 8.34 11.59 -22.42
N ARG A 51 9.25 10.62 -22.47
CA ARG A 51 10.70 10.87 -22.71
C ARG A 51 11.02 11.74 -23.94
N ASN A 52 10.17 11.74 -24.97
CA ASN A 52 10.40 12.52 -26.18
C ASN A 52 10.15 14.03 -25.98
N GLU A 53 9.40 14.39 -24.94
CA GLU A 53 9.02 15.77 -24.61
C GLU A 53 9.85 16.33 -23.45
N ALA A 54 10.67 15.49 -22.82
CA ALA A 54 11.50 15.87 -21.69
C ALA A 54 12.65 16.80 -22.13
N PRO A 55 12.92 17.89 -21.39
CA PRO A 55 14.08 18.76 -21.64
C PRO A 55 15.41 18.00 -21.56
N THR A 56 15.50 17.03 -20.64
CA THR A 56 16.72 16.25 -20.38
C THR A 56 16.39 14.77 -20.21
N PRO A 57 16.13 14.03 -21.32
CA PRO A 57 15.79 12.61 -21.24
C PRO A 57 16.98 11.80 -20.72
N THR A 58 16.71 10.74 -19.95
CA THR A 58 17.78 9.83 -19.51
C THR A 58 18.39 9.10 -20.69
N GLN A 59 19.73 8.97 -20.70
CA GLN A 59 20.48 8.28 -21.76
C GLN A 59 20.01 6.84 -21.97
N TYR A 60 19.61 6.16 -20.89
CA TYR A 60 19.14 4.78 -20.93
C TYR A 60 17.63 4.70 -20.64
N PRO A 61 16.84 4.02 -21.49
CA PRO A 61 15.46 3.66 -21.20
C PRO A 61 15.36 2.82 -19.94
N ILE A 62 14.28 3.01 -19.18
CA ILE A 62 13.91 2.04 -18.15
C ILE A 62 13.42 0.78 -18.88
N PRO A 63 14.09 -0.39 -18.71
CA PRO A 63 13.63 -1.61 -19.33
C PRO A 63 12.27 -1.98 -18.74
N LYS A 64 11.31 -2.30 -19.61
CA LYS A 64 10.01 -2.83 -19.18
C LYS A 64 10.25 -4.21 -18.58
N VAL A 65 10.31 -4.29 -17.26
CA VAL A 65 10.38 -5.56 -16.54
C VAL A 65 9.02 -6.22 -16.66
N ASN A 66 8.87 -7.08 -17.66
CA ASN A 66 7.74 -7.97 -17.76
C ASN A 66 7.94 -9.06 -16.70
N CYS A 67 7.45 -8.82 -15.48
CA CYS A 67 7.28 -9.89 -14.52
C CYS A 67 6.28 -10.87 -15.12
N HIS A 68 6.79 -11.95 -15.71
CA HIS A 68 5.95 -13.05 -16.14
C HIS A 68 5.30 -13.61 -14.87
N PRO A 69 3.96 -13.62 -14.75
CA PRO A 69 3.30 -14.23 -13.62
C PRO A 69 3.38 -15.74 -13.79
N SER A 70 4.56 -16.34 -13.63
CA SER A 70 4.67 -17.76 -13.29
C SER A 70 4.15 -17.87 -11.85
N GLY A 71 2.82 -18.01 -11.77
CA GLY A 71 2.05 -17.89 -10.54
C GLY A 71 2.56 -18.83 -9.45
N ALA A 72 3.23 -18.26 -8.45
CA ALA A 72 3.46 -18.94 -7.17
C ALA A 72 4.03 -17.97 -6.11
N SER A 73 3.33 -16.89 -5.72
CA SER A 73 3.64 -16.28 -4.40
C SER A 73 2.63 -15.30 -3.79
N PHE A 74 1.68 -14.71 -4.55
CA PHE A 74 0.81 -13.66 -3.99
C PHE A 74 -0.31 -14.15 -3.05
N GLN A 75 -0.44 -15.45 -2.80
CA GLN A 75 -1.53 -16.00 -1.96
C GLN A 75 -1.12 -16.39 -0.53
N ARG A 76 0.15 -16.21 -0.13
CA ARG A 76 0.57 -16.61 1.24
C ARG A 76 0.28 -15.59 2.33
N CYS A 77 0.05 -14.31 2.00
CA CYS A 77 -0.26 -13.30 3.04
C CYS A 77 -1.76 -13.15 3.34
N PHE A 78 -2.67 -13.48 2.41
CA PHE A 78 -4.11 -13.36 2.68
C PHE A 78 -4.66 -14.48 3.57
N PHE A 79 -4.05 -15.67 3.56
CA PHE A 79 -4.54 -16.81 4.37
C PHE A 79 -4.16 -16.74 5.85
N LEU A 80 -3.12 -15.98 6.24
CA LEU A 80 -2.77 -15.85 7.65
C LEU A 80 -3.75 -14.91 8.42
N CYS A 81 -4.38 -13.94 7.75
CA CYS A 81 -5.36 -13.07 8.40
C CYS A 81 -6.70 -13.75 8.70
N ILE A 82 -7.14 -14.70 7.86
CA ILE A 82 -8.45 -15.37 8.07
C ILE A 82 -8.38 -16.38 9.23
N LEU A 83 -7.22 -16.99 9.50
CA LEU A 83 -7.09 -17.95 10.60
C LEU A 83 -7.12 -17.29 11.99
N VAL A 84 -6.60 -16.06 12.13
CA VAL A 84 -6.63 -15.32 13.41
C VAL A 84 -8.03 -14.78 13.74
N LEU A 85 -8.84 -14.46 12.72
CA LEU A 85 -10.22 -13.97 12.90
C LEU A 85 -11.24 -15.09 13.21
N ARG A 86 -10.95 -16.36 12.86
CA ARG A 86 -11.83 -17.50 13.19
C ARG A 86 -11.62 -18.12 14.57
N LEU A 87 -10.52 -17.80 15.27
CA LEU A 87 -10.28 -18.28 16.64
C LEU A 87 -10.77 -17.33 17.74
N LYS A 88 -11.14 -16.08 17.43
CA LYS A 88 -11.74 -15.14 18.40
C LYS A 88 -13.27 -15.19 18.48
N ARG A 89 -13.93 -16.11 17.78
CA ARG A 89 -15.41 -16.22 17.77
C ARG A 89 -15.97 -17.50 18.42
N CYS A 90 -15.13 -18.27 19.13
CA CYS A 90 -15.54 -19.51 19.84
C CYS A 90 -15.51 -19.43 21.38
N PHE A 91 -15.20 -18.28 22.00
CA PHE A 91 -15.07 -18.15 23.47
C PHE A 91 -16.22 -17.38 24.14
N SER A 92 -17.47 -17.49 23.65
CA SER A 92 -18.59 -16.74 24.24
C SER A 92 -19.95 -17.45 24.24
N THR A 93 -19.99 -18.78 24.19
CA THR A 93 -21.25 -19.54 24.31
C THR A 93 -21.10 -20.75 25.22
N LEU A 94 -20.66 -20.52 26.47
CA LEU A 94 -20.65 -21.52 27.54
C LEU A 94 -20.81 -20.84 28.91
N ALA A 95 -21.87 -20.04 29.07
CA ALA A 95 -22.30 -19.54 30.38
C ALA A 95 -23.76 -19.06 30.36
N ALA A 96 -24.73 -19.95 30.08
CA ALA A 96 -26.15 -19.63 30.27
C ALA A 96 -27.04 -20.88 30.35
N LEU A 97 -26.72 -21.84 31.23
CA LEU A 97 -27.67 -22.89 31.63
C LEU A 97 -27.55 -23.15 33.14
N ARG A 98 -28.11 -22.24 33.94
CA ARG A 98 -28.64 -22.54 35.28
C ARG A 98 -29.52 -21.38 35.78
N TRP A 99 -30.77 -21.36 35.36
CA TRP A 99 -31.86 -20.64 36.04
C TRP A 99 -32.94 -21.68 36.34
N VAL A 100 -32.79 -22.34 37.48
CA VAL A 100 -33.82 -23.12 38.15
C VAL A 100 -33.73 -22.71 39.62
N ASP A 101 -34.80 -22.03 40.05
CA ASP A 101 -35.37 -21.96 41.38
C ASP A 101 -34.47 -21.74 42.60
N PHE A 102 -34.50 -20.53 43.15
CA PHE A 102 -34.75 -20.38 44.60
C PHE A 102 -35.28 -18.97 44.92
N ASN A 103 -36.60 -18.87 45.01
CA ASN A 103 -37.30 -17.75 45.63
C ASN A 103 -37.74 -18.24 47.02
N SER A 104 -36.98 -17.93 48.07
CA SER A 104 -37.46 -18.01 49.46
C SER A 104 -36.46 -17.40 50.45
N GLN A 105 -36.95 -16.49 51.28
CA GLN A 105 -36.40 -16.03 52.57
C GLN A 105 -35.24 -15.00 52.54
N ASN A 106 -35.60 -13.71 52.52
CA ASN A 106 -35.72 -12.90 53.74
C ASN A 106 -36.47 -11.59 53.47
#